data_AF-A0A0M8PFC7-F1
#
_entry.id   AF-A0A0M8PFC7-F1
#
_cell.length_a   1.000
_cell.length_b   1.000
_cell.length_c   1.000
_cell.angle_alpha   90.00
_cell.angle_beta   90.00
_cell.angle_gamma   90.00
#
_symmetry.space_group_name_H-M   'P 1'
#
loop_
_entity.id
_entity.type
_entity.pdbx_description
1 polymer ?
#
loop_
_entity_poly.entity_id
_entity_poly.type
_entity_poly.pdbx_seq_one_letter_code
_entity_poly.pdbx_strand_id
1 'polypeptide(L)'
;MPPHGTLTASQRALGIAEIVGLILSFVPRDWFAPRERESLRHCALVNKLWLAEALPMIWDCFDLSIGTLFEKLEPDRRQFYANFMVFGESHALWDTASFKTLSCDLQNVVFPRMECLLLFTSGKRGEFSLPILNCPNLRCMAFQDMDIENEEKDDDMGPDAWESIFWDLPTNYPSLKELSFEFPPRVFPHAIRRLKKRHPNLRDCLGKLEVHEITHFFRHGFAFADGVPIHESDHVYFEP
;
A
#
# COMPACT_ATOMS: atom_id res chain seq x y z
N MET A 1 -48.94 13.23 20.27
CA MET A 1 -48.06 13.76 19.20
C MET A 1 -47.15 14.81 19.83
N PRO A 2 -45.82 14.70 19.72
CA PRO A 2 -44.94 15.80 20.13
C PRO A 2 -45.08 16.98 19.16
N PRO A 3 -44.94 18.24 19.62
CA PRO A 3 -45.06 19.40 18.74
C PRO A 3 -43.86 19.49 17.79
N HIS A 4 -44.10 19.90 16.55
CA HIS A 4 -43.05 20.30 15.62
C HIS A 4 -42.43 21.62 16.09
N GLY A 5 -41.51 21.55 17.05
CA GLY A 5 -40.73 22.70 17.51
C GLY A 5 -39.92 23.29 16.37
N THR A 6 -39.95 24.62 16.25
CA THR A 6 -39.21 25.36 15.23
C THR A 6 -37.70 25.15 15.39
N LEU A 7 -37.06 24.50 14.42
CA LEU A 7 -35.61 24.24 14.47
C LEU A 7 -34.83 25.56 14.54
N THR A 8 -33.86 25.63 15.46
CA THR A 8 -32.97 26.79 15.59
C THR A 8 -32.15 26.99 14.31
N ALA A 9 -31.56 28.18 14.14
CA ALA A 9 -30.64 28.43 13.03
C ALA A 9 -29.48 27.41 13.02
N SER A 10 -28.91 27.12 14.19
CA SER A 10 -27.84 26.13 14.36
C SER A 10 -28.30 24.71 14.01
N GLN A 11 -29.48 24.28 14.46
CA GLN A 11 -30.02 22.96 14.10
C GLN A 11 -30.28 22.80 12.60
N ARG A 12 -30.69 23.88 11.92
CA ARG A 12 -30.82 23.89 10.45
C ARG A 12 -29.46 23.85 9.76
N ALA A 13 -28.45 24.57 10.27
CA ALA A 13 -27.09 24.55 9.74
C ALA A 13 -26.42 23.16 9.84
N LEU A 14 -26.63 22.42 10.94
CA LEU A 14 -26.14 21.04 11.09
C LEU A 14 -26.89 20.00 10.22
N GLY A 15 -27.88 20.44 9.45
CA GLY A 15 -28.54 19.68 8.39
C GLY A 15 -28.04 19.98 6.98
N ILE A 16 -26.98 20.79 6.83
CA ILE A 16 -26.36 21.16 5.54
C ILE A 16 -25.03 20.39 5.40
N ALA A 17 -24.87 19.63 4.31
CA ALA A 17 -23.72 18.75 4.08
C ALA A 17 -22.40 19.53 4.15
N GLU A 18 -22.33 20.65 3.45
CA GLU A 18 -21.17 21.51 3.33
C GLU A 18 -20.71 22.07 4.69
N ILE A 19 -21.65 22.34 5.60
CA ILE A 19 -21.35 22.81 6.96
C ILE A 19 -20.82 21.65 7.81
N VAL A 20 -21.41 20.46 7.70
CA VAL A 20 -20.96 19.26 8.44
C VAL A 20 -19.58 18.83 7.96
N GLY A 21 -19.35 18.74 6.65
CA GLY A 21 -18.03 18.44 6.06
C GLY A 21 -16.96 19.46 6.46
N LEU A 22 -17.32 20.76 6.49
CA LEU A 22 -16.42 21.80 6.98
C LEU A 22 -16.08 21.62 8.48
N ILE A 23 -17.08 21.35 9.33
CA ILE A 23 -16.87 21.07 10.76
C ILE A 23 -15.93 19.87 10.95
N LEU A 24 -16.15 18.77 10.24
CA LEU A 24 -15.32 17.57 10.32
C LEU A 24 -13.89 17.83 9.83
N SER A 25 -13.70 18.69 8.82
CA SER A 25 -12.37 19.07 8.31
C SER A 25 -11.52 19.90 9.29
N PHE A 26 -12.14 20.53 10.31
CA PHE A 26 -11.45 21.28 11.34
C PHE A 26 -11.02 20.43 12.55
N VAL A 27 -11.46 19.18 12.64
CA VAL A 27 -10.97 18.26 13.66
C VAL A 27 -9.52 17.88 13.30
N PRO A 28 -8.55 17.96 14.23
CA PRO A 28 -7.15 17.68 13.94
C PRO A 28 -6.97 16.30 13.32
N ARG A 29 -6.17 16.19 12.24
CA ARG A 29 -5.88 14.88 11.61
C ARG A 29 -5.22 13.92 12.59
N ASP A 30 -4.51 14.45 13.58
CA ASP A 30 -3.85 13.68 14.63
C ASP A 30 -4.87 13.01 15.57
N TRP A 31 -6.06 13.59 15.76
CA TRP A 31 -7.20 12.94 16.45
C TRP A 31 -7.84 11.83 15.60
N PHE A 32 -7.46 11.74 14.33
CA PHE A 32 -7.80 10.64 13.42
C PHE A 32 -6.63 9.67 13.25
N ALA A 33 -5.59 9.82 14.07
CA ALA A 33 -4.65 8.75 14.33
C ALA A 33 -5.45 7.47 14.64
N PRO A 34 -4.96 6.31 14.22
CA PRO A 34 -5.82 5.13 14.01
C PRO A 34 -6.46 4.59 15.30
N ARG A 35 -5.78 4.84 16.43
CA ARG A 35 -6.23 4.53 17.79
C ARG A 35 -7.26 5.52 18.34
N GLU A 36 -7.43 6.70 17.74
CA GLU A 36 -8.25 7.83 18.25
C GLU A 36 -9.49 8.14 17.40
N ARG A 37 -9.71 7.39 16.31
CA ARG A 37 -10.87 7.56 15.37
C ARG A 37 -12.26 7.34 15.97
N GLU A 38 -12.37 7.14 17.29
CA GLU A 38 -13.64 7.13 18.01
C GLU A 38 -14.45 8.41 17.75
N SER A 39 -13.79 9.57 17.65
CA SER A 39 -14.45 10.84 17.32
C SER A 39 -15.22 10.81 15.98
N LEU A 40 -14.61 10.30 14.90
CA LEU A 40 -15.30 10.16 13.61
C LEU A 40 -16.42 9.12 13.68
N ARG A 41 -16.22 8.02 14.42
CA ARG A 41 -17.27 7.00 14.63
C ARG A 41 -18.47 7.59 15.36
N HIS A 42 -18.25 8.39 16.41
CA HIS A 42 -19.31 9.11 17.11
C HIS A 42 -20.02 10.11 16.19
N CYS A 43 -19.29 10.88 15.38
CA CYS A 43 -19.88 11.75 14.36
C CYS A 43 -20.76 10.97 13.37
N ALA A 44 -20.25 9.86 12.82
CA ALA A 44 -20.97 9.01 11.87
C ALA A 44 -22.27 8.39 12.43
N LEU A 45 -22.40 8.29 13.76
CA LEU A 45 -23.60 7.77 14.42
C LEU A 45 -24.69 8.84 14.68
N VAL A 46 -24.42 10.13 14.48
CA VAL A 46 -25.38 11.22 14.76
C VAL A 46 -26.63 11.13 13.89
N ASN A 47 -26.46 11.03 12.57
CA ASN A 47 -27.54 10.80 11.59
C ASN A 47 -26.95 10.44 10.21
N LYS A 48 -27.82 10.18 9.22
CA LYS A 48 -27.41 9.80 7.85
C LYS A 48 -26.55 10.83 7.11
N LEU A 49 -26.74 12.13 7.38
CA LEU A 49 -25.93 13.20 6.76
C LEU A 49 -24.51 13.15 7.33
N TRP A 50 -24.40 13.10 8.66
CA TRP A 50 -23.10 13.01 9.33
C TRP A 50 -22.37 11.71 9.01
N LEU A 51 -23.08 10.59 8.83
CA LEU A 51 -22.52 9.36 8.29
C LEU A 51 -21.93 9.57 6.90
N ALA A 52 -22.65 10.22 5.99
CA ALA A 52 -22.20 10.45 4.62
C ALA A 52 -20.94 11.33 4.54
N GLU A 53 -20.83 12.36 5.38
CA GLU A 53 -19.66 13.25 5.43
C GLU A 53 -18.47 12.65 6.19
N ALA A 54 -18.71 11.89 7.28
CA ALA A 54 -17.64 11.29 8.07
C ALA A 54 -17.06 10.01 7.43
N LEU A 55 -17.86 9.25 6.66
CA LEU A 55 -17.42 7.98 6.11
C LEU A 55 -16.20 8.10 5.16
N PRO A 56 -16.13 9.06 4.21
CA PRO A 56 -14.92 9.28 3.42
C PRO A 56 -13.67 9.50 4.28
N MET A 57 -13.78 10.27 5.38
CA MET A 57 -12.65 10.55 6.28
C MET A 57 -12.24 9.34 7.10
N ILE A 58 -13.19 8.47 7.48
CA ILE A 58 -12.89 7.19 8.15
C ILE A 58 -12.09 6.26 7.23
N TRP A 59 -12.34 6.32 5.92
CA TRP A 59 -11.76 5.43 4.89
C TRP A 59 -10.61 6.05 4.07
N ASP A 60 -10.18 7.28 4.40
CA ASP A 60 -9.08 7.98 3.70
C ASP A 60 -7.70 7.32 3.93
N CYS A 61 -7.54 6.68 5.10
CA CYS A 61 -6.36 5.90 5.51
C CYS A 61 -6.82 4.75 6.43
N PHE A 62 -6.13 3.60 6.51
CA PHE A 62 -6.48 2.47 7.40
C PHE A 62 -5.25 1.57 7.65
N ASP A 63 -4.91 1.32 8.92
CA ASP A 63 -3.80 0.46 9.41
C ASP A 63 -4.02 -1.05 9.19
N LEU A 64 -4.85 -1.40 8.23
CA LEU A 64 -5.11 -2.78 7.88
C LEU A 64 -4.91 -2.90 6.38
N SER A 65 -4.11 -3.89 6.00
CA SER A 65 -3.98 -4.27 4.60
C SER A 65 -5.36 -4.43 3.97
N ILE A 66 -5.52 -3.99 2.72
CA ILE A 66 -6.78 -4.04 1.97
C ILE A 66 -7.35 -5.47 2.03
N GLY A 67 -6.50 -6.50 1.96
CA GLY A 67 -6.90 -7.91 2.11
C GLY A 67 -7.60 -8.18 3.45
N THR A 68 -6.89 -7.96 4.57
CA THR A 68 -7.43 -8.19 5.92
C THR A 68 -8.66 -7.32 6.24
N LEU A 69 -8.75 -6.14 5.63
CA LEU A 69 -9.89 -5.24 5.78
C LEU A 69 -11.11 -5.75 5.00
N PHE A 70 -10.94 -6.22 3.76
CA PHE A 70 -12.02 -6.64 2.87
C PHE A 70 -12.49 -8.08 3.09
N GLU A 71 -11.62 -8.97 3.56
CA GLU A 71 -11.98 -10.32 4.06
C GLU A 71 -13.10 -10.22 5.10
N LYS A 72 -13.00 -9.25 6.02
CA LYS A 72 -13.97 -8.98 7.10
C LYS A 72 -15.27 -8.28 6.65
N LEU A 73 -15.36 -7.88 5.38
CA LEU A 73 -16.55 -7.21 4.83
C LEU A 73 -17.41 -8.22 4.06
N GLU A 74 -18.72 -8.16 4.31
CA GLU A 74 -19.74 -8.77 3.45
C GLU A 74 -19.49 -8.44 1.97
N PRO A 75 -19.43 -9.44 1.05
CA PRO A 75 -19.06 -9.24 -0.34
C PRO A 75 -19.82 -8.09 -1.04
N ASP A 76 -21.15 -8.06 -0.88
CA ASP A 76 -22.03 -7.04 -1.47
C ASP A 76 -21.76 -5.61 -0.98
N ARG A 77 -21.00 -5.44 0.10
CA ARG A 77 -20.65 -4.14 0.69
C ARG A 77 -19.24 -3.68 0.32
N ARG A 78 -18.38 -4.56 -0.20
CA ARG A 78 -16.97 -4.27 -0.52
C ARG A 78 -16.84 -3.08 -1.48
N GLN A 79 -17.61 -3.07 -2.57
CA GLN A 79 -17.59 -1.97 -3.54
C GLN A 79 -18.03 -0.63 -2.94
N PHE A 80 -19.00 -0.63 -2.03
CA PHE A 80 -19.46 0.60 -1.37
C PHE A 80 -18.33 1.26 -0.57
N TYR A 81 -17.52 0.47 0.14
CA TYR A 81 -16.37 0.99 0.89
C TYR A 81 -15.16 1.32 0.00
N ALA A 82 -14.87 0.51 -1.02
CA ALA A 82 -13.81 0.77 -2.00
C ALA A 82 -13.98 2.10 -2.75
N ASN A 83 -15.23 2.58 -2.90
CA ASN A 83 -15.53 3.89 -3.50
C ASN A 83 -14.97 5.09 -2.70
N PHE A 84 -14.57 4.91 -1.43
CA PHE A 84 -14.06 5.98 -0.58
C PHE A 84 -12.54 5.96 -0.39
N MET A 85 -11.87 4.83 -0.66
CA MET A 85 -10.44 4.69 -0.42
C MET A 85 -9.61 5.52 -1.40
N VAL A 86 -8.74 6.38 -0.87
CA VAL A 86 -7.76 7.19 -1.63
C VAL A 86 -6.34 6.63 -1.47
N PHE A 87 -6.00 6.22 -0.25
CA PHE A 87 -4.80 5.47 0.09
C PHE A 87 -5.17 4.02 0.44
N GLY A 88 -4.22 3.11 0.30
CA GLY A 88 -4.38 1.73 0.75
C GLY A 88 -3.04 1.07 1.02
N GLU A 89 -3.08 0.03 1.84
CA GLU A 89 -1.90 -0.76 2.26
C GLU A 89 -2.07 -2.20 1.80
N SER A 90 -0.98 -2.86 1.42
CA SER A 90 -0.96 -4.29 1.12
C SER A 90 0.44 -4.87 1.31
N HIS A 91 0.58 -6.19 1.13
CA HIS A 91 1.87 -6.87 1.19
C HIS A 91 2.27 -7.36 -0.21
N ALA A 92 3.57 -7.37 -0.49
CA ALA A 92 4.12 -8.11 -1.61
C ALA A 92 3.92 -9.63 -1.37
N LEU A 93 3.50 -10.36 -2.40
CA LEU A 93 2.98 -11.73 -2.25
C LEU A 93 4.07 -12.75 -2.62
N TRP A 94 4.63 -13.40 -1.60
CA TRP A 94 5.68 -14.41 -1.73
C TRP A 94 5.15 -15.85 -1.91
N ASP A 95 3.85 -16.09 -1.67
CA ASP A 95 3.24 -17.41 -1.84
C ASP A 95 1.94 -17.39 -2.69
N THR A 96 1.67 -18.52 -3.33
CA THR A 96 0.49 -18.67 -4.20
C THR A 96 -0.82 -18.81 -3.41
N ALA A 97 -0.75 -19.01 -2.08
CA ALA A 97 -1.91 -19.10 -1.21
C ALA A 97 -2.48 -17.72 -0.91
N SER A 98 -1.64 -16.79 -0.42
CA SER A 98 -2.02 -15.39 -0.14
C SER A 98 -2.52 -14.70 -1.41
N PHE A 99 -1.87 -14.96 -2.55
CA PHE A 99 -2.33 -14.47 -3.85
C PHE A 99 -3.74 -14.94 -4.20
N LYS A 100 -4.06 -16.23 -4.01
CA LYS A 100 -5.40 -16.76 -4.29
C LYS A 100 -6.44 -16.16 -3.35
N THR A 101 -6.18 -16.09 -2.05
CA THR A 101 -7.13 -15.53 -1.07
C THR A 101 -7.44 -14.07 -1.40
N LEU A 102 -6.41 -13.23 -1.58
CA LEU A 102 -6.59 -11.81 -1.91
C LEU A 102 -7.31 -11.61 -3.25
N SER A 103 -6.95 -12.40 -4.26
CA SER A 103 -7.58 -12.35 -5.59
C SER A 103 -9.05 -12.76 -5.56
N CYS A 104 -9.43 -13.72 -4.72
CA CYS A 104 -10.83 -14.10 -4.51
C CYS A 104 -11.62 -12.97 -3.80
N ASP A 105 -11.09 -12.39 -2.73
CA ASP A 105 -11.84 -11.41 -1.95
C ASP A 105 -12.04 -10.06 -2.65
N LEU A 106 -11.10 -9.70 -3.53
CA LEU A 106 -11.13 -8.46 -4.30
C LEU A 106 -11.57 -8.69 -5.76
N GLN A 107 -11.97 -9.92 -6.11
CA GLN A 107 -12.52 -10.22 -7.43
C GLN A 107 -13.78 -9.37 -7.65
N ASN A 108 -13.76 -8.53 -8.69
CA ASN A 108 -14.80 -7.55 -9.05
C ASN A 108 -14.90 -6.30 -8.15
N VAL A 109 -13.97 -6.07 -7.21
CA VAL A 109 -13.89 -4.80 -6.46
C VAL A 109 -13.05 -3.79 -7.23
N VAL A 110 -13.63 -2.63 -7.53
CA VAL A 110 -12.95 -1.48 -8.13
C VAL A 110 -12.65 -0.45 -7.05
N PHE A 111 -11.46 0.13 -7.06
CA PHE A 111 -11.03 1.21 -6.19
C PHE A 111 -10.94 2.52 -7.00
N PRO A 112 -12.08 3.17 -7.32
CA PRO A 112 -12.13 4.25 -8.30
C PRO A 112 -11.43 5.54 -7.84
N ARG A 113 -11.19 5.71 -6.54
CA ARG A 113 -10.54 6.89 -5.96
C ARG A 113 -9.13 6.65 -5.43
N MET A 114 -8.63 5.42 -5.52
CA MET A 114 -7.31 5.07 -4.99
C MET A 114 -6.22 5.69 -5.89
N GLU A 115 -5.44 6.60 -5.32
CA GLU A 115 -4.33 7.29 -5.99
C GLU A 115 -2.97 6.76 -5.53
N CYS A 116 -2.88 6.23 -4.31
CA CYS A 116 -1.65 5.77 -3.67
C CYS A 116 -1.81 4.36 -3.07
N LEU A 117 -0.80 3.50 -3.24
CA LEU A 117 -0.71 2.17 -2.63
C LEU A 117 0.64 1.99 -1.93
N LEU A 118 0.62 1.71 -0.64
CA LEU A 118 1.79 1.27 0.13
C LEU A 118 1.89 -0.25 0.08
N LEU A 119 3.07 -0.76 -0.26
CA LEU A 119 3.37 -2.18 -0.33
C LEU A 119 4.48 -2.53 0.65
N PHE A 120 4.10 -3.31 1.64
CA PHE A 120 4.97 -3.88 2.64
C PHE A 120 5.73 -5.08 2.07
N THR A 121 7.05 -5.03 2.15
CA THR A 121 7.96 -6.08 1.68
C THR A 121 8.38 -7.01 2.82
N SER A 122 9.14 -8.07 2.50
CA SER A 122 9.71 -8.98 3.52
C SER A 122 10.96 -9.66 2.96
N GLY A 123 11.97 -9.92 3.78
CA GLY A 123 13.26 -10.54 3.38
C GLY A 123 13.25 -11.99 2.91
N LYS A 124 12.08 -12.54 2.56
CA LYS A 124 11.99 -13.88 1.99
C LYS A 124 12.68 -13.90 0.63
N ARG A 125 13.40 -14.99 0.35
CA ARG A 125 14.06 -15.21 -0.94
C ARG A 125 13.11 -15.89 -1.93
N GLY A 126 13.12 -15.43 -3.19
CA GLY A 126 12.33 -16.01 -4.27
C GLY A 126 11.65 -14.95 -5.13
N GLU A 127 10.74 -15.40 -5.99
CA GLU A 127 9.87 -14.53 -6.79
C GLU A 127 8.74 -13.96 -5.92
N PHE A 128 8.38 -12.70 -6.15
CA PHE A 128 7.23 -12.04 -5.52
C PHE A 128 6.25 -11.56 -6.59
N SER A 129 4.97 -11.75 -6.33
CA SER A 129 3.89 -11.18 -7.14
C SER A 129 3.33 -9.94 -6.46
N LEU A 130 2.87 -8.98 -7.27
CA LEU A 130 2.07 -7.88 -6.76
C LEU A 130 0.62 -8.33 -6.49
N PRO A 131 -0.07 -7.71 -5.52
CA PRO A 131 -1.51 -7.88 -5.41
C PRO A 131 -2.19 -7.41 -6.71
N ILE A 132 -3.28 -8.06 -7.13
CA ILE A 132 -4.04 -7.63 -8.30
C ILE A 132 -5.23 -6.80 -7.84
N LEU A 133 -5.10 -5.47 -7.93
CA LEU A 133 -6.10 -4.50 -7.49
C LEU A 133 -6.62 -3.70 -8.68
N ASN A 134 -7.94 -3.65 -8.89
CA ASN A 134 -8.53 -2.81 -9.93
C ASN A 134 -8.64 -1.35 -9.46
N CYS A 135 -7.55 -0.60 -9.60
CA CYS A 135 -7.41 0.79 -9.14
C CYS A 135 -7.08 1.72 -10.33
N PRO A 136 -8.09 2.08 -11.16
CA PRO A 136 -7.86 2.74 -12.45
C PRO A 136 -7.23 4.14 -12.37
N ASN A 137 -7.21 4.74 -11.17
CA ASN A 137 -6.63 6.06 -10.91
C ASN A 137 -5.34 6.01 -10.09
N LEU A 138 -4.74 4.82 -9.87
CA LEU A 138 -3.50 4.69 -9.11
C LEU A 138 -2.35 5.41 -9.83
N ARG A 139 -1.64 6.28 -9.10
CA ARG A 139 -0.56 7.14 -9.59
C ARG A 139 0.76 6.90 -8.87
N CYS A 140 0.71 6.68 -7.56
CA CYS A 140 1.89 6.45 -6.73
C CYS A 140 1.84 5.06 -6.07
N MET A 141 2.99 4.41 -6.01
CA MET A 141 3.20 3.19 -5.25
C MET A 141 4.49 3.30 -4.46
N ALA A 142 4.42 3.04 -3.16
CA ALA A 142 5.56 3.06 -2.27
C ALA A 142 5.86 1.65 -1.77
N PHE A 143 7.14 1.29 -1.69
CA PHE A 143 7.59 0.06 -1.05
C PHE A 143 8.27 0.40 0.28
N GLN A 144 7.88 -0.32 1.34
CA GLN A 144 8.40 -0.14 2.69
C GLN A 144 8.71 -1.50 3.31
N ASP A 145 9.77 -1.60 4.11
CA ASP A 145 10.08 -2.84 4.80
C ASP A 145 9.24 -3.00 6.07
N MET A 146 8.87 -4.24 6.38
CA MET A 146 8.16 -4.60 7.61
C MET A 146 9.10 -4.82 8.79
N ASP A 147 10.34 -5.26 8.52
CA ASP A 147 11.23 -5.86 9.51
C ASP A 147 12.18 -4.83 10.18
N ILE A 148 11.84 -3.53 10.13
CA ILE A 148 12.64 -2.38 10.64
C ILE A 148 13.12 -2.55 12.10
N GLU A 149 12.39 -3.28 12.94
CA GLU A 149 12.80 -3.54 14.35
C GLU A 149 13.89 -4.63 14.50
N ASN A 150 14.28 -5.34 13.43
CA ASN A 150 15.34 -6.35 13.42
C ASN A 150 16.62 -5.83 12.73
N GLU A 151 17.34 -4.91 13.39
CA GLU A 151 18.63 -4.35 12.90
C GLU A 151 19.70 -5.41 12.55
N GLU A 152 19.57 -6.65 13.03
CA GLU A 152 20.51 -7.76 12.79
C GLU A 152 20.28 -8.54 11.49
N LYS A 153 19.28 -8.20 10.67
CA LYS A 153 18.93 -8.98 9.48
C LYS A 153 19.11 -8.24 8.16
N ASP A 154 19.82 -8.88 7.26
CA ASP A 154 19.90 -8.60 5.82
C ASP A 154 18.60 -9.01 5.08
N ASP A 155 17.43 -8.65 5.65
CA ASP A 155 16.08 -9.00 5.18
C ASP A 155 15.58 -8.06 4.04
N ASP A 156 16.51 -7.43 3.31
CA ASP A 156 16.21 -6.74 2.05
C ASP A 156 15.69 -7.73 0.98
N MET A 157 14.65 -7.36 0.24
CA MET A 157 14.20 -8.16 -0.90
C MET A 157 15.32 -8.33 -1.94
N GLY A 158 15.57 -9.59 -2.33
CA GLY A 158 16.57 -9.95 -3.32
C GLY A 158 16.25 -9.49 -4.75
N PRO A 159 17.24 -9.56 -5.66
CA PRO A 159 17.07 -9.10 -7.04
C PRO A 159 16.02 -9.88 -7.83
N ASP A 160 15.80 -11.16 -7.51
CA ASP A 160 14.77 -11.99 -8.12
C ASP A 160 13.37 -11.46 -7.78
N ALA A 161 13.13 -11.10 -6.52
CA ALA A 161 11.87 -10.50 -6.06
C ALA A 161 11.58 -9.18 -6.78
N TRP A 162 12.57 -8.30 -6.88
CA TRP A 162 12.44 -7.03 -7.59
C TRP A 162 12.25 -7.20 -9.10
N GLU A 163 12.92 -8.18 -9.73
CA GLU A 163 12.72 -8.48 -11.15
C GLU A 163 11.29 -8.99 -11.41
N SER A 164 10.73 -9.87 -10.56
CA SER A 164 9.32 -10.29 -10.64
C SER A 164 8.35 -9.11 -10.47
N ILE A 165 8.55 -8.28 -9.44
CA ILE A 165 7.72 -7.08 -9.18
C ILE A 165 7.76 -6.11 -10.38
N PHE A 166 8.96 -5.81 -10.90
CA PHE A 166 9.12 -4.95 -12.07
C PHE A 166 8.60 -5.58 -13.37
N TRP A 167 8.51 -6.91 -13.41
CA TRP A 167 7.89 -7.61 -14.52
C TRP A 167 6.36 -7.46 -14.53
N ASP A 168 5.73 -7.44 -13.36
CA ASP A 168 4.28 -7.34 -13.20
C ASP A 168 3.74 -5.91 -13.25
N LEU A 169 4.48 -4.93 -12.71
CA LEU A 169 4.08 -3.51 -12.64
C LEU A 169 3.41 -2.95 -13.91
N PRO A 170 3.96 -3.13 -15.14
CA PRO A 170 3.38 -2.54 -16.35
C PRO A 170 2.03 -3.15 -16.75
N THR A 171 1.77 -4.39 -16.33
CA THR A 171 0.55 -5.14 -16.65
C THR A 171 -0.53 -4.85 -15.62
N ASN A 172 -0.17 -4.90 -14.33
CA ASN A 172 -1.12 -4.78 -13.22
C ASN A 172 -1.47 -3.30 -12.91
N TYR A 173 -0.52 -2.38 -13.13
CA TYR A 173 -0.65 -0.97 -12.75
C TYR A 173 -0.19 -0.02 -13.88
N PRO A 174 -0.84 -0.04 -15.07
CA PRO A 174 -0.41 0.74 -16.22
C PRO A 174 -0.53 2.27 -16.04
N SER A 175 -1.40 2.74 -15.14
CA SER A 175 -1.62 4.17 -14.84
C SER A 175 -0.54 4.82 -13.97
N LEU A 176 0.33 4.00 -13.37
CA LEU A 176 1.31 4.42 -12.36
C LEU A 176 2.35 5.41 -12.93
N LYS A 177 2.70 6.42 -12.13
CA LYS A 177 3.59 7.54 -12.50
C LYS A 177 4.78 7.68 -11.57
N GLU A 178 4.60 7.30 -10.31
CA GLU A 178 5.57 7.45 -9.24
C GLU A 178 5.80 6.11 -8.54
N LEU A 179 7.08 5.79 -8.33
CA LEU A 179 7.55 4.72 -7.47
C LEU A 179 8.43 5.32 -6.38
N SER A 180 8.15 4.96 -5.14
CA SER A 180 8.98 5.27 -3.98
C SER A 180 9.44 3.99 -3.31
N PHE A 181 10.62 4.02 -2.72
CA PHE A 181 11.19 2.91 -1.97
C PHE A 181 11.80 3.52 -0.71
N GLU A 182 11.57 2.90 0.45
CA GLU A 182 12.20 3.31 1.71
C GLU A 182 13.72 3.16 1.66
N PHE A 183 14.20 2.07 1.05
CA PHE A 183 15.61 1.78 0.80
C PHE A 183 15.87 1.53 -0.70
N PRO A 184 17.06 1.86 -1.23
CA PRO A 184 17.39 1.64 -2.64
C PRO A 184 17.32 0.14 -3.01
N PRO A 185 16.46 -0.28 -3.96
CA PRO A 185 16.24 -1.69 -4.24
C PRO A 185 17.49 -2.35 -4.86
N ARG A 186 17.76 -3.59 -4.43
CA ARG A 186 18.82 -4.46 -4.95
C ARG A 186 18.34 -5.10 -6.26
N VAL A 187 18.92 -4.73 -7.41
CA VAL A 187 18.34 -5.08 -8.74
C VAL A 187 19.37 -5.66 -9.70
N PHE A 188 18.91 -6.49 -10.65
CA PHE A 188 19.78 -6.97 -11.73
C PHE A 188 20.14 -5.86 -12.71
N PRO A 189 21.35 -5.91 -13.30
CA PRO A 189 21.70 -5.08 -14.44
C PRO A 189 20.62 -5.20 -15.53
N HIS A 190 20.17 -4.05 -16.02
CA HIS A 190 19.08 -3.89 -17.00
C HIS A 190 17.63 -4.03 -16.48
N ALA A 191 17.35 -4.40 -15.22
CA ALA A 191 15.98 -4.47 -14.69
C ALA A 191 15.24 -3.12 -14.84
N ILE A 192 15.85 -2.03 -14.35
CA ILE A 192 15.34 -0.66 -14.49
C ILE A 192 15.21 -0.22 -15.96
N ARG A 193 16.14 -0.63 -16.84
CA ARG A 193 16.08 -0.30 -18.28
C ARG A 193 14.89 -0.98 -18.96
N ARG A 194 14.59 -2.22 -18.56
CA ARG A 194 13.44 -3.01 -19.00
C ARG A 194 12.13 -2.37 -18.51
N LEU A 195 12.07 -1.98 -17.24
CA LEU A 195 10.92 -1.27 -16.66
C LEU A 195 10.66 0.06 -17.38
N LYS A 196 11.68 0.93 -17.57
CA LYS A 196 11.57 2.19 -18.36
C LYS A 196 11.05 1.99 -19.79
N LYS A 197 11.31 0.82 -20.39
CA LYS A 197 10.82 0.46 -21.74
C LYS A 197 9.37 -0.01 -21.70
N ARG A 198 8.99 -0.85 -20.74
CA ARG A 198 7.64 -1.44 -20.61
C ARG A 198 6.62 -0.51 -19.96
N HIS A 199 7.05 0.36 -19.06
CA HIS A 199 6.22 1.29 -18.31
C HIS A 199 6.63 2.75 -18.61
N PRO A 200 6.12 3.34 -19.70
CA PRO A 200 6.55 4.66 -20.15
C PRO A 200 6.16 5.79 -19.18
N ASN A 201 5.12 5.60 -18.37
CA ASN A 201 4.62 6.60 -17.41
C ASN A 201 5.57 6.79 -16.21
N LEU A 202 6.40 5.79 -15.90
CA LEU A 202 7.39 5.82 -14.82
C LEU A 202 8.75 6.42 -15.23
N ARG A 203 8.97 6.80 -16.50
CA ARG A 203 10.31 7.12 -17.04
C ARG A 203 11.03 8.22 -16.27
N ASP A 204 10.33 9.30 -15.94
CA ASP A 204 10.89 10.48 -15.29
C ASP A 204 11.22 10.21 -13.81
N CYS A 205 10.38 9.41 -13.13
CA CYS A 205 10.60 8.92 -11.78
C CYS A 205 11.83 7.99 -11.73
N LEU A 206 11.84 6.94 -12.57
CA LEU A 206 12.95 5.99 -12.67
C LEU A 206 14.26 6.64 -13.16
N GLY A 207 14.21 7.85 -13.71
CA GLY A 207 15.40 8.66 -14.04
C GLY A 207 16.15 9.18 -12.81
N LYS A 208 15.49 9.26 -11.65
CA LYS A 208 15.99 9.82 -10.39
C LYS A 208 16.13 8.77 -9.27
N LEU A 209 15.71 7.53 -9.53
CA LEU A 209 15.69 6.46 -8.54
C LEU A 209 17.12 5.96 -8.27
N GLU A 210 17.51 5.96 -7.00
CA GLU A 210 18.71 5.30 -6.50
C GLU A 210 18.44 3.79 -6.42
N VAL A 211 19.37 2.97 -6.93
CA VAL A 211 19.27 1.50 -6.97
C VAL A 211 20.64 0.87 -6.78
N HIS A 212 20.69 -0.31 -6.15
CA HIS A 212 21.91 -1.09 -6.03
C HIS A 212 21.97 -2.15 -7.15
N GLU A 213 22.70 -1.87 -8.25
CA GLU A 213 22.90 -2.85 -9.32
C GLU A 213 23.87 -3.96 -8.88
N ILE A 214 23.45 -5.23 -9.00
CA ILE A 214 24.29 -6.39 -8.68
C ILE A 214 25.25 -6.68 -9.85
N THR A 215 26.53 -6.41 -9.64
CA THR A 215 27.59 -6.59 -10.65
C THR A 215 28.33 -7.91 -10.54
N HIS A 216 28.25 -8.60 -9.40
CA HIS A 216 29.00 -9.82 -9.11
C HIS A 216 28.09 -10.97 -8.66
N PHE A 217 28.17 -12.08 -9.40
CA PHE A 217 27.46 -13.33 -9.15
C PHE A 217 28.46 -14.37 -8.63
N PHE A 218 28.27 -14.85 -7.40
CA PHE A 218 29.07 -15.93 -6.82
C PHE A 218 28.31 -17.26 -6.82
N ARG A 219 29.03 -18.37 -6.69
CA ARG A 219 28.42 -19.72 -6.59
C ARG A 219 27.47 -19.90 -5.41
N HIS A 220 27.56 -19.05 -4.39
CA HIS A 220 26.76 -19.13 -3.16
C HIS A 220 26.13 -17.79 -2.73
N GLY A 221 26.11 -16.76 -3.60
CA GLY A 221 25.55 -15.45 -3.26
C GLY A 221 25.82 -14.36 -4.30
N PHE A 222 25.63 -13.11 -3.91
CA PHE A 222 25.86 -11.92 -4.75
C PHE A 222 26.79 -10.95 -4.01
N ALA A 223 27.53 -10.12 -4.76
CA ALA A 223 28.22 -8.93 -4.21
C ALA A 223 27.68 -7.64 -4.84
N PHE A 224 27.67 -6.60 -4.01
CA PHE A 224 27.24 -5.26 -4.35
C PHE A 224 28.42 -4.39 -4.76
N ALA A 225 28.16 -3.33 -5.54
CA ALA A 225 29.21 -2.44 -6.03
C ALA A 225 29.98 -1.70 -4.92
N ASP A 226 29.37 -1.53 -3.74
CA ASP A 226 29.94 -0.82 -2.58
C ASP A 226 30.87 -1.70 -1.70
N GLY A 227 31.20 -2.91 -2.16
CA GLY A 227 32.44 -3.58 -1.77
C GLY A 227 32.48 -4.28 -0.41
N VAL A 228 31.35 -4.44 0.29
CA VAL A 228 31.27 -5.32 1.47
C VAL A 228 30.91 -6.74 0.99
N PRO A 229 31.83 -7.72 1.04
CA PRO A 229 31.45 -9.12 0.87
C PRO A 229 30.62 -9.57 2.08
N ILE A 230 29.58 -10.36 1.83
CA ILE A 230 28.85 -11.05 2.90
C ILE A 230 29.87 -11.90 3.67
N HIS A 231 29.99 -11.66 4.98
CA HIS A 231 31.06 -12.23 5.80
C HIS A 231 30.96 -13.76 5.83
N GLU A 232 32.00 -14.45 5.36
CA GLU A 232 32.21 -15.86 5.70
C GLU A 232 32.63 -15.96 7.18
N SER A 233 31.83 -16.66 7.97
CA SER A 233 32.14 -17.20 9.31
C SER A 233 31.05 -18.21 9.71
N ASP A 234 31.28 -19.42 10.22
CA ASP A 234 32.48 -20.28 10.38
C ASP A 234 32.00 -21.71 10.73
N HIS A 235 32.73 -22.83 10.65
CA HIS A 235 34.14 -23.18 10.35
C HIS A 235 34.16 -24.48 9.50
N VAL A 236 35.31 -24.85 8.91
CA VAL A 236 35.59 -26.19 8.34
C VAL A 236 36.09 -27.18 9.42
N TYR A 237 35.57 -28.41 9.45
CA TYR A 237 36.28 -29.63 9.89
C TYR A 237 35.73 -30.86 9.11
N PHE A 238 36.38 -31.34 8.05
CA PHE A 238 37.57 -32.23 7.97
C PHE A 238 37.19 -33.71 7.70
N GLU A 239 37.62 -34.21 6.53
CA GLU A 239 37.69 -35.63 6.12
C GLU A 239 38.76 -36.39 6.96
N PRO A 240 38.71 -37.74 7.10
CA PRO A 240 38.92 -38.71 6.00
C PRO A 240 37.71 -39.58 5.64
#